data_AF-A0A1B6IJW1-F1
#
_entry.id   AF-A0A1B6IJW1-F1
#
_cell.length_a   1.000
_cell.length_b   1.000
_cell.length_c   1.000
_cell.angle_alpha   90.00
_cell.angle_beta   90.00
_cell.angle_gamma   90.00
#
_symmetry.space_group_name_H-M   'P 1'
#
loop_
_entity.id
_entity.type
_entity.pdbx_description
1 polymer ?
#
loop_
_entity_poly.entity_id
_entity_poly.type
_entity_poly.pdbx_seq_one_letter_code
_entity_poly.pdbx_strand_id
1 'polypeptide(L)'
;GLLPGSNRVSIRLDFFLESGNNPVPWLGDITQLGIPDPERPNPEEAFPVRPADKRSYSQSNVVWIRQAGLQSDIQKILRHARKLPEKTQHFYKELNRVRRAAISLGFISLLDGLAAILERECTLLPGGAHPDCALQLTHAANVLRKPYSRDPKYNVLPMRTRFQEGDN
;
A
#
# COMPACT_ATOMS: atom_id res chain seq x y z
N GLY A 1 23.45 -47.44 -33.07
CA GLY A 1 23.23 -46.60 -31.88
C GLY A 1 22.72 -45.26 -32.33
N LEU A 2 21.49 -44.92 -31.98
CA LEU A 2 20.88 -43.61 -32.25
C LEU A 2 21.39 -42.63 -31.18
N LEU A 3 22.11 -41.59 -31.60
CA LEU A 3 22.53 -40.51 -30.71
C LEU A 3 21.29 -39.69 -30.28
N PRO A 4 21.03 -39.52 -28.98
CA PRO A 4 19.92 -38.70 -28.51
C PRO A 4 20.35 -37.22 -28.49
N GLY A 5 19.45 -36.33 -28.91
CA GLY A 5 19.52 -34.92 -28.47
C GLY A 5 20.05 -33.88 -29.45
N SER A 6 19.96 -34.06 -30.76
CA SER A 6 20.10 -32.92 -31.68
C SER A 6 18.77 -32.16 -31.77
N ASN A 7 18.59 -31.17 -30.88
CA ASN A 7 17.50 -30.21 -31.02
C ASN A 7 17.71 -29.42 -32.32
N ARG A 8 17.03 -29.83 -33.39
CA ARG A 8 17.06 -29.11 -34.66
C ARG A 8 16.41 -27.74 -34.47
N VAL A 9 17.21 -26.69 -34.50
CA VAL A 9 16.72 -25.31 -34.48
C VAL A 9 16.23 -24.98 -35.89
N SER A 10 14.93 -24.68 -36.01
CA SER A 10 14.32 -24.18 -37.24
C SER A 10 13.72 -22.81 -36.96
N ILE A 11 13.90 -21.86 -37.88
CA ILE A 11 13.32 -20.52 -37.77
C ILE A 11 11.81 -20.66 -37.88
N ARG A 12 11.08 -20.11 -36.91
CA ARG A 12 9.63 -19.99 -36.92
C ARG A 12 9.26 -18.52 -36.74
N LEU A 13 8.32 -18.05 -37.56
CA LEU A 13 7.71 -16.74 -37.40
C LEU A 13 6.32 -16.94 -36.80
N ASP A 14 6.09 -16.42 -35.60
CA ASP A 14 4.79 -16.49 -34.95
C ASP A 14 4.01 -15.20 -35.23
N PHE A 15 3.12 -15.24 -36.23
CA PHE A 15 2.29 -14.11 -36.64
C PHE A 15 0.94 -14.13 -35.89
N PHE A 16 0.97 -13.96 -34.57
CA PHE A 16 -0.22 -13.90 -33.70
C PHE A 16 -0.30 -12.61 -32.87
N LEU A 17 0.44 -11.58 -33.26
CA LEU A 17 0.30 -10.27 -32.61
C LEU A 17 -1.01 -9.64 -33.07
N GLU A 18 -1.78 -9.15 -32.10
CA GLU A 18 -3.05 -8.45 -32.34
C GLU A 18 -2.79 -7.24 -33.25
N SER A 19 -3.66 -6.99 -34.23
CA SER A 19 -3.48 -5.87 -35.16
C SER A 19 -3.58 -4.53 -34.42
N GLY A 20 -2.50 -3.76 -34.40
CA GLY A 20 -2.45 -2.44 -33.76
C GLY A 20 -1.03 -1.93 -33.54
N ASN A 21 -0.89 -0.70 -33.05
CA ASN A 21 0.42 -0.07 -32.80
C ASN A 21 1.07 -0.52 -31.48
N ASN A 22 0.30 -1.12 -30.56
CA ASN A 22 0.78 -1.60 -29.27
C ASN A 22 0.26 -3.03 -28.96
N PRO A 23 0.64 -4.03 -29.78
CA PRO A 23 0.22 -5.41 -29.53
C PRO A 23 0.86 -6.02 -28.29
N VAL A 24 1.97 -5.41 -27.83
CA VAL A 24 2.76 -5.89 -26.70
C VAL A 24 2.99 -4.72 -25.73
N PRO A 25 2.14 -4.55 -24.71
CA PRO A 25 2.16 -3.37 -23.83
C PRO A 25 3.49 -3.09 -23.11
N TRP A 26 4.27 -4.14 -22.84
CA TRP A 26 5.58 -4.01 -22.22
C TRP A 26 6.68 -3.60 -23.20
N LEU A 27 6.44 -3.72 -24.51
CA LEU A 27 7.33 -3.28 -25.58
C LEU A 27 6.99 -1.84 -26.02
N GLY A 28 5.81 -1.34 -25.68
CA GLY A 28 5.35 -0.02 -26.09
C GLY A 28 4.97 0.05 -27.57
N ASP A 29 4.93 1.25 -28.12
CA ASP A 29 4.54 1.47 -29.52
C ASP A 29 5.64 0.97 -30.46
N ILE A 30 5.31 0.02 -31.33
CA ILE A 30 6.26 -0.58 -32.29
C ILE A 30 6.82 0.47 -33.25
N THR A 31 6.04 1.52 -33.55
CA THR A 31 6.47 2.62 -34.44
C THR A 31 7.52 3.52 -33.78
N GLN A 32 7.70 3.43 -32.46
CA GLN A 32 8.66 4.19 -31.67
C GLN A 32 9.90 3.37 -31.28
N LEU A 33 9.96 2.09 -31.69
CA LEU A 33 11.15 1.27 -31.53
C LEU A 33 12.23 1.74 -32.50
N GLY A 34 13.34 2.22 -31.95
CA GLY A 34 14.48 2.70 -32.70
C GLY A 34 15.77 2.04 -32.25
N ILE A 35 16.86 2.39 -32.93
CA ILE A 35 18.21 1.99 -32.53
C ILE A 35 18.51 2.68 -31.19
N PRO A 36 19.09 1.96 -30.20
CA PRO A 36 19.46 2.55 -28.94
C PRO A 36 20.39 3.74 -29.16
N ASP A 37 20.00 4.88 -28.62
CA ASP A 37 20.77 6.12 -28.68
C ASP A 37 22.06 5.96 -27.86
N PRO A 38 23.25 6.14 -28.45
CA PRO A 38 24.52 6.00 -27.74
C PRO A 38 24.70 6.99 -26.59
N GLU A 39 23.92 8.08 -26.54
CA GLU A 39 23.97 9.06 -25.44
C GLU A 39 23.04 8.73 -24.27
N ARG A 40 22.20 7.68 -24.37
CA ARG A 40 21.32 7.27 -23.27
C ARG A 40 22.06 6.31 -22.33
N PRO A 41 22.24 6.66 -21.04
CA PRO A 41 23.16 5.96 -20.16
C PRO A 41 22.69 4.58 -19.67
N ASN A 42 21.50 4.10 -20.04
CA ASN A 42 21.07 2.75 -19.63
C ASN A 42 20.03 2.11 -20.59
N PRO A 43 20.45 1.41 -21.66
CA PRO A 43 19.54 0.73 -22.58
C PRO A 43 18.81 -0.47 -21.95
N GLU A 44 19.33 -1.03 -20.84
CA GLU A 44 18.71 -2.17 -20.12
C GLU A 44 17.44 -1.80 -19.34
N GLU A 45 17.18 -0.50 -19.09
CA GLU A 45 15.98 -0.03 -18.40
C GLU A 45 14.80 0.30 -19.34
N ALA A 46 15.00 0.19 -20.66
CA ALA A 46 13.97 0.52 -21.65
C ALA A 46 12.76 -0.43 -21.59
N PHE A 47 12.97 -1.66 -21.12
CA PHE A 47 11.93 -2.69 -21.04
C PHE A 47 11.93 -3.40 -19.67
N PRO A 48 10.76 -3.79 -19.15
CA PRO A 48 9.43 -3.59 -19.71
C PRO A 48 8.92 -2.14 -19.51
N VAL A 49 8.31 -1.57 -20.54
CA VAL A 49 7.57 -0.30 -20.46
C VAL A 49 6.46 -0.47 -19.45
N ARG A 50 6.55 0.26 -18.34
CA ARG A 50 5.55 0.20 -17.26
C ARG A 50 4.31 0.98 -17.70
N PRO A 51 3.10 0.41 -17.55
CA PRO A 51 1.87 1.16 -17.79
C PRO A 51 1.84 2.44 -16.96
N ALA A 52 1.30 3.53 -17.52
CA ALA A 52 1.16 4.81 -16.83
C ALA A 52 0.35 4.66 -15.53
N ASP A 53 -0.71 3.86 -15.58
CA ASP A 53 -1.50 3.50 -14.41
C ASP A 53 -1.01 2.21 -13.76
N LYS A 54 -0.73 2.28 -12.47
CA LYS A 54 -0.41 1.08 -11.69
C LYS A 54 -1.64 0.20 -11.60
N ARG A 55 -1.47 -1.09 -11.89
CA ARG A 55 -2.52 -2.10 -11.78
C ARG A 55 -3.00 -2.22 -10.33
N SER A 56 -4.25 -2.65 -10.15
CA SER A 56 -4.88 -2.79 -8.83
C SER A 56 -4.15 -3.71 -7.86
N TYR A 57 -3.39 -4.69 -8.37
CA TYR A 57 -2.57 -5.60 -7.54
C TYR A 57 -1.20 -5.01 -7.15
N SER A 58 -0.76 -3.95 -7.85
CA SER A 58 0.46 -3.20 -7.54
C SER A 58 0.18 -1.95 -6.70
N GLN A 59 -1.09 -1.75 -6.34
CA GLN A 59 -1.55 -0.66 -5.49
C GLN A 59 -2.08 -1.22 -4.17
N SER A 60 -1.91 -0.47 -3.09
CA SER A 60 -2.47 -0.81 -1.79
C SER A 60 -3.98 -0.50 -1.75
N ASN A 61 -4.75 -1.27 -2.52
CA ASN A 61 -6.20 -1.10 -2.61
C ASN A 61 -6.92 -1.70 -1.40
N VAL A 62 -8.00 -1.04 -1.02
CA VAL A 62 -8.85 -1.47 0.09
C VAL A 62 -10.07 -2.19 -0.47
N VAL A 63 -10.25 -3.46 -0.08
CA VAL A 63 -11.35 -4.30 -0.57
C VAL A 63 -12.10 -4.90 0.62
N TRP A 64 -13.28 -4.36 0.91
CA TRP A 64 -14.11 -4.77 2.06
C TRP A 64 -15.38 -5.52 1.67
N ILE A 65 -15.39 -6.13 0.47
CA ILE A 65 -16.52 -6.96 0.00
C ILE A 65 -16.68 -8.20 0.90
N ARG A 66 -15.57 -8.75 1.40
CA ARG A 66 -15.55 -9.89 2.33
C ARG A 66 -15.09 -9.43 3.72
N GLN A 67 -15.70 -9.98 4.76
CA GLN A 67 -15.34 -9.70 6.16
C GLN A 67 -13.84 -9.91 6.44
N ALA A 68 -13.23 -10.92 5.83
CA ALA A 68 -11.80 -11.23 6.01
C ALA A 68 -10.87 -10.07 5.59
N GLY A 69 -11.23 -9.29 4.56
CA GLY A 69 -10.45 -8.14 4.12
C GLY A 69 -10.46 -7.02 5.15
N LEU A 70 -11.66 -6.67 5.64
CA LEU A 70 -11.83 -5.67 6.69
C LEU A 70 -11.12 -6.07 8.00
N GLN A 71 -11.28 -7.33 8.42
CA GLN A 71 -10.61 -7.86 9.60
C GLN A 71 -9.08 -7.77 9.46
N SER A 72 -8.54 -8.11 8.29
CA SER A 72 -7.09 -8.05 8.03
C SER A 72 -6.54 -6.63 8.14
N ASP A 73 -7.26 -5.63 7.61
CA ASP A 73 -6.87 -4.22 7.71
C ASP A 73 -6.91 -3.70 9.16
N ILE A 74 -7.98 -4.01 9.91
CA ILE A 74 -8.07 -3.65 11.34
C ILE A 74 -6.93 -4.32 12.13
N GLN A 75 -6.72 -5.62 11.92
CA GLN A 75 -5.64 -6.35 12.59
C GLN A 75 -4.26 -5.80 12.23
N LYS A 76 -4.06 -5.28 11.02
CA LYS A 76 -2.81 -4.63 10.61
C LYS A 76 -2.58 -3.33 11.39
N ILE A 77 -3.61 -2.50 11.56
CA ILE A 77 -3.54 -1.31 12.42
C ILE A 77 -3.18 -1.71 13.85
N LEU A 78 -3.84 -2.73 14.41
CA LEU A 78 -3.59 -3.19 15.78
C LEU A 78 -2.18 -3.76 15.98
N ARG A 79 -1.65 -4.49 14.99
CA ARG A 79 -0.26 -4.98 15.03
C ARG A 79 0.75 -3.83 15.08
N HIS A 80 0.49 -2.73 14.38
CA HIS A 80 1.34 -1.54 14.44
C HIS A 80 1.16 -0.74 15.72
N ALA A 81 -0.08 -0.65 16.24
CA ALA A 81 -0.40 -0.03 17.52
C ALA A 81 0.39 -0.65 18.68
N ARG A 82 0.48 -1.98 18.74
CA ARG A 82 1.23 -2.69 19.80
C ARG A 82 2.75 -2.51 19.73
N LYS A 83 3.28 -1.99 18.62
CA LYS A 83 4.72 -1.72 18.39
C LYS A 83 5.05 -0.22 18.45
N LEU A 84 4.20 0.58 19.08
CA LEU A 84 4.49 1.99 19.35
C LEU A 84 5.52 2.09 20.49
N PRO A 85 6.48 3.03 20.44
CA PRO A 85 6.61 4.14 19.47
C PRO A 85 7.38 3.80 18.17
N GLU A 86 8.01 2.63 18.07
CA GLU A 86 8.89 2.22 16.97
C GLU A 86 8.20 2.27 15.58
N LYS A 87 6.90 1.95 15.51
CA LYS A 87 6.11 1.96 14.27
C LYS A 87 5.06 3.06 14.16
N THR A 88 5.26 4.20 14.84
CA THR A 88 4.30 5.32 14.85
C THR A 88 3.90 5.78 13.45
N GLN A 89 4.86 5.99 12.54
CA GLN A 89 4.56 6.42 11.16
C GLN A 89 3.72 5.38 10.39
N HIS A 90 3.99 4.09 10.58
CA HIS A 90 3.26 3.01 9.91
C HIS A 90 1.82 2.89 10.43
N PHE A 91 1.64 3.03 11.76
CA PHE A 91 0.31 3.07 12.38
C PHE A 91 -0.55 4.19 11.78
N TYR A 92 -0.06 5.44 11.76
CA TYR A 92 -0.82 6.57 11.22
C TYR A 92 -1.06 6.45 9.71
N LYS A 93 -0.12 5.87 8.95
CA LYS A 93 -0.30 5.62 7.52
C LYS A 93 -1.44 4.64 7.25
N GLU A 94 -1.47 3.52 7.96
CA GLU A 94 -2.55 2.52 7.82
C GLU A 94 -3.88 3.06 8.37
N LEU A 95 -3.86 3.82 9.46
CA LEU A 95 -5.05 4.45 10.02
C LEU A 95 -5.69 5.43 9.03
N ASN A 96 -4.89 6.32 8.43
CA ASN A 96 -5.37 7.25 7.42
C ASN A 96 -5.84 6.53 6.13
N ARG A 97 -5.22 5.40 5.78
CA ARG A 97 -5.65 4.56 4.66
C ARG A 97 -7.05 4.00 4.87
N VAL A 98 -7.29 3.39 6.03
CA VAL A 98 -8.61 2.86 6.41
C VAL A 98 -9.63 3.99 6.54
N ARG A 99 -9.25 5.13 7.14
CA ARG A 99 -10.12 6.32 7.25
C ARG A 99 -10.59 6.80 5.89
N ARG A 100 -9.67 7.04 4.95
CA ARG A 100 -10.00 7.49 3.59
C ARG A 100 -10.90 6.49 2.87
N ALA A 101 -10.61 5.21 2.99
CA ALA A 101 -11.45 4.17 2.40
C ALA A 101 -12.86 4.14 2.99
N ALA A 102 -12.99 4.25 4.32
CA ALA A 102 -14.29 4.31 5.00
C ALA A 102 -15.12 5.51 4.54
N ILE A 103 -14.49 6.69 4.40
CA ILE A 103 -15.18 7.90 3.91
C ILE A 103 -15.58 7.75 2.44
N SER A 104 -14.68 7.25 1.58
CA SER A 104 -14.97 6.99 0.17
C SER A 104 -16.12 5.99 -0.03
N LEU A 105 -16.26 5.02 0.88
CA LEU A 105 -17.33 4.02 0.86
C LEU A 105 -18.60 4.48 1.61
N GLY A 106 -18.58 5.63 2.29
CA GLY A 106 -19.68 6.10 3.14
C GLY A 106 -19.86 5.29 4.44
N PHE A 107 -18.90 4.43 4.80
CA PHE A 107 -19.00 3.55 5.97
C PHE A 107 -18.48 4.22 7.26
N ILE A 108 -19.19 5.27 7.70
CA ILE A 108 -18.75 6.12 8.82
C ILE A 108 -18.79 5.39 10.16
N SER A 109 -19.74 4.48 10.38
CA SER A 109 -19.85 3.69 11.62
C SER A 109 -18.63 2.79 11.86
N LEU A 110 -17.85 2.45 10.82
CA LEU A 110 -16.58 1.77 10.97
C LEU A 110 -15.54 2.63 11.71
N LEU A 111 -15.54 3.95 11.50
CA LEU A 111 -14.63 4.86 12.20
C LEU A 111 -14.93 4.90 13.69
N ASP A 112 -16.21 4.91 14.06
CA ASP A 112 -16.66 4.85 15.45
C ASP A 112 -16.28 3.52 16.10
N GLY A 113 -16.48 2.40 15.39
CA GLY A 113 -16.05 1.07 15.81
C GLY A 113 -14.53 0.97 15.98
N LEU A 114 -13.76 1.54 15.04
CA LEU A 114 -12.30 1.55 15.12
C LEU A 114 -11.80 2.37 16.31
N ALA A 115 -12.43 3.52 16.61
CA ALA A 115 -12.11 4.31 17.79
C ALA A 115 -12.35 3.52 19.09
N ALA A 116 -13.47 2.81 19.21
CA ALA A 116 -13.75 1.96 20.37
C ALA A 116 -12.75 0.81 20.53
N ILE A 117 -12.31 0.21 19.42
CA ILE A 117 -11.29 -0.84 19.43
C ILE A 117 -9.93 -0.28 19.90
N LEU A 118 -9.53 0.90 19.43
CA LEU A 118 -8.28 1.54 19.84
C LEU A 118 -8.26 1.89 21.34
N GLU A 119 -9.39 2.37 21.88
CA GLU A 119 -9.54 2.60 23.32
C GLU A 119 -9.41 1.30 24.13
N ARG A 120 -10.05 0.23 23.67
CA ARG A 120 -9.93 -1.08 24.30
C ARG A 120 -8.50 -1.58 24.28
N GLU A 121 -7.80 -1.44 23.16
CA GLU A 121 -6.39 -1.84 23.05
C GLU A 121 -5.47 -1.01 23.96
N CYS A 122 -5.79 0.27 24.22
CA CYS A 122 -5.10 1.07 25.23
C CYS A 122 -5.23 0.47 26.64
N THR A 123 -6.38 -0.12 26.99
CA THR A 123 -6.58 -0.79 28.30
C THR A 123 -5.92 -2.17 28.39
N LEU A 124 -5.65 -2.80 27.24
CA LEU A 124 -5.03 -4.12 27.12
C LEU A 124 -3.52 -4.05 26.90
N LEU A 125 -2.92 -2.87 27.05
CA LEU A 125 -1.48 -2.69 26.91
C LEU A 125 -0.74 -3.56 27.95
N PRO A 126 0.28 -4.33 27.55
CA PRO A 126 1.09 -5.09 28.49
C PRO A 126 1.79 -4.12 29.46
N GLY A 127 1.96 -4.51 30.72
CA GLY A 127 2.48 -3.65 31.81
C GLY A 127 3.89 -3.06 31.60
N GLY A 128 4.58 -3.40 30.51
CA GLY A 128 5.85 -2.79 30.07
C GLY A 128 5.74 -1.92 28.80
N ALA A 129 4.53 -1.57 28.35
CA ALA A 129 4.34 -0.73 27.17
C ALA A 129 4.75 0.73 27.45
N HIS A 130 5.39 1.36 26.47
CA HIS A 130 5.82 2.75 26.57
C HIS A 130 4.62 3.70 26.78
N PRO A 131 4.71 4.71 27.68
CA PRO A 131 3.60 5.61 27.98
C PRO A 131 3.07 6.37 26.74
N ASP A 132 3.94 6.64 25.76
CA ASP A 132 3.50 7.21 24.47
C ASP A 132 2.53 6.33 23.69
N CYS A 133 2.57 5.01 23.85
CA CYS A 133 1.65 4.13 23.15
C CYS A 133 0.20 4.44 23.52
N ALA A 134 -0.07 4.55 24.83
CA ALA A 134 -1.38 4.92 25.35
C ALA A 134 -1.80 6.32 24.84
N LEU A 135 -0.91 7.32 24.94
CA LEU A 135 -1.19 8.69 24.49
C LEU A 135 -1.53 8.76 22.99
N GLN A 136 -0.77 8.06 22.14
CA GLN A 136 -1.01 8.05 20.69
C GLN A 136 -2.32 7.32 20.35
N LEU A 137 -2.63 6.21 21.01
CA LEU A 137 -3.85 5.45 20.76
C LEU A 137 -5.10 6.22 21.20
N THR A 138 -5.07 6.81 22.40
CA THR A 138 -6.16 7.66 22.90
C THR A 138 -6.33 8.91 22.03
N HIS A 139 -5.23 9.51 21.56
CA HIS A 139 -5.31 10.63 20.62
C HIS A 139 -5.97 10.22 19.30
N ALA A 140 -5.51 9.14 18.69
CA ALA A 140 -6.07 8.63 17.44
C ALA A 140 -7.56 8.30 17.57
N ALA A 141 -7.98 7.62 18.64
CA ALA A 141 -9.38 7.29 18.90
C ALA A 141 -10.25 8.56 19.03
N ASN A 142 -9.78 9.56 19.78
CA ASN A 142 -10.50 10.84 19.94
C ASN A 142 -10.60 11.63 18.64
N VAL A 143 -9.53 11.63 17.82
CA VAL A 143 -9.55 12.31 16.53
C VAL A 143 -10.51 11.62 15.56
N LEU A 144 -10.55 10.29 15.52
CA LEU A 144 -11.46 9.54 14.65
C LEU A 144 -12.93 9.86 14.93
N ARG A 145 -13.31 10.08 16.19
CA ARG A 145 -14.70 10.42 16.58
C ARG A 145 -15.13 11.85 16.21
N LYS A 146 -14.19 12.75 15.93
CA LYS A 146 -14.53 14.15 15.68
C LYS A 146 -15.07 14.34 14.25
N PRO A 147 -16.07 15.21 14.04
CA PRO A 147 -16.73 15.37 12.74
C PRO A 147 -15.79 15.82 11.61
N TYR A 148 -14.71 16.55 11.93
CA TYR A 148 -13.70 16.95 10.95
C TYR A 148 -12.85 15.79 10.42
N SER A 149 -12.82 14.65 11.12
CA SER A 149 -12.11 13.45 10.66
C SER A 149 -12.79 12.82 9.43
N ARG A 150 -14.04 13.23 9.15
CA ARG A 150 -14.85 12.81 8.01
C ARG A 150 -14.49 13.56 6.72
N ASP A 151 -13.64 14.58 6.79
CA ASP A 151 -13.11 15.26 5.60
C ASP A 151 -12.01 14.41 4.95
N PRO A 152 -12.13 14.00 3.68
CA PRO A 152 -11.08 13.29 2.95
C PRO A 152 -9.70 13.97 3.01
N LYS A 153 -9.65 15.31 3.10
CA LYS A 153 -8.41 16.11 3.12
C LYS A 153 -7.70 16.10 4.48
N TYR A 154 -8.38 15.73 5.55
CA TYR A 154 -7.82 15.78 6.90
C TYR A 154 -7.00 14.53 7.24
N ASN A 155 -5.68 14.64 7.44
CA ASN A 155 -4.87 13.52 7.89
C ASN A 155 -4.67 13.56 9.40
N VAL A 156 -4.88 12.41 10.06
CA VAL A 156 -4.56 12.24 11.48
C VAL A 156 -3.03 12.21 11.60
N LEU A 157 -2.49 13.17 12.35
CA LEU A 157 -1.05 13.30 12.61
C LEU A 157 -0.69 12.70 13.98
N PRO A 158 0.54 12.18 14.15
CA PRO A 158 1.02 11.76 15.45
C PRO A 158 1.05 12.92 16.44
N MET A 159 0.67 12.63 17.68
CA MET A 159 0.86 13.58 18.78
C MET A 159 2.38 13.77 18.99
N ARG A 160 2.83 15.02 19.13
CA ARG A 160 4.22 15.28 19.58
C ARG A 160 4.28 15.03 21.08
N THR A 161 4.81 13.87 21.48
CA THR A 161 5.03 13.53 22.87
C THR A 161 6.42 14.01 23.30
N ARG A 162 6.54 14.53 24.54
CA ARG A 162 7.81 15.03 25.11
C ARG A 162 8.95 13.99 25.15
N PHE A 163 8.63 12.71 24.99
CA PHE A 163 9.62 11.63 24.94
C PHE A 163 10.38 11.55 23.61
N GLN A 164 9.98 12.30 22.57
CA GLN A 164 10.74 12.45 21.32
C GLN A 164 11.80 13.57 21.35
N GLU A 165 11.82 14.43 22.38
CA GLU A 165 12.77 15.56 22.47
C GLU A 165 14.14 15.17 23.05
N GLY A 166 14.40 13.88 23.32
CA GLY A 166 15.59 13.41 24.05
C GLY A 166 16.70 12.77 23.23
N ASP A 167 16.66 12.80 21.89
CA ASP A 167 17.69 12.18 21.04
C ASP A 167 18.34 13.21 20.10
N ASN A 168 19.01 14.20 20.70
CA ASN A 168 19.89 15.13 20.01
C ASN A 168 21.20 15.31 20.76
#